data_AF-A0A5A7R6K7-F1
#
_entry.id   AF-A0A5A7R6K7-F1
#
_cell.length_a   1.000
_cell.length_b   1.000
_cell.length_c   1.000
_cell.angle_alpha   90.00
_cell.angle_beta   90.00
_cell.angle_gamma   90.00
#
_symmetry.space_group_name_H-M   'P 1'
#
loop_
_entity.id
_entity.type
_entity.pdbx_description
1 polymer ?
#
loop_
_entity_poly.entity_id
_entity_poly.type
_entity_poly.pdbx_seq_one_letter_code
_entity_poly.pdbx_strand_id
1 'polypeptide(L)'
;MPTEHWSANLSAGRSKWVLISRKKGHRWRWWGEAAAGRGRRSVPLLGKVSKASLLPQNDDVPSLRRRNKSLILAFFTLIFLLTLIIGGIIIHLVPNHSSPDPNPAVHEFCRPTRRYTSCLTALDPLLATRPDLTPDQVLAVSIETSRVKLARIPTRWVESGASFDPDLETRSYEQMEDLIRWVADAAEDLGSCAGYMGRAGSTAAIGLMDMVGEVGDLIGYGKEFLLSRVVVNGDFGFGAAAREGVSWWELVKRFNLVEAGFFWIAVFCVGVSILLACESWVKSHIQLHQK
;
A
#
# COMPACT_ATOMS: atom_id res chain seq x y z
N MET A 1 -3.12 42.97 18.28
CA MET A 1 -4.24 42.81 19.22
C MET A 1 -4.31 41.34 19.61
N PRO A 2 -4.11 40.97 20.89
CA PRO A 2 -4.28 39.60 21.33
C PRO A 2 -5.70 39.40 21.87
N THR A 3 -6.37 38.33 21.45
CA THR A 3 -7.63 37.90 22.06
C THR A 3 -7.44 36.54 22.68
N GLU A 4 -7.63 36.50 23.98
CA GLU A 4 -7.62 35.32 24.83
C GLU A 4 -8.92 34.48 24.71
N HIS A 5 -8.70 33.17 24.92
CA HIS A 5 -9.58 32.09 25.38
C HIS A 5 -11.09 32.28 25.55
N TRP A 6 -11.83 31.29 25.04
CA TRP A 6 -12.84 30.55 25.83
C TRP A 6 -12.68 29.04 25.61
N SER A 7 -12.76 28.29 26.70
CA SER A 7 -12.81 26.83 26.78
C SER A 7 -14.18 26.41 27.30
N ALA A 8 -14.74 25.34 26.75
CA ALA A 8 -15.91 24.66 27.29
C ALA A 8 -15.59 23.18 27.52
N ASN A 9 -15.64 22.77 28.79
CA ASN A 9 -15.59 21.38 29.23
C ASN A 9 -16.99 20.77 29.15
N LEU A 10 -17.13 19.61 28.50
CA LEU A 10 -18.14 18.61 28.83
C LEU A 10 -17.52 17.21 28.75
N SER A 11 -17.58 16.52 29.89
CA SER A 11 -17.34 15.08 30.13
C SER A 11 -18.25 14.20 29.25
N ALA A 12 -17.90 12.98 28.83
CA ALA A 12 -17.40 11.89 29.66
C ALA A 12 -16.77 10.77 28.81
N GLY A 13 -15.82 10.03 29.43
CA GLY A 13 -15.50 8.66 29.03
C GLY A 13 -14.56 8.49 27.83
N ARG A 14 -13.34 9.03 27.89
CA ARG A 14 -12.22 8.56 27.07
C ARG A 14 -10.88 8.97 27.69
N SER A 15 -9.93 8.04 27.70
CA SER A 15 -8.58 8.20 28.24
C SER A 15 -7.95 9.49 27.74
N LYS A 16 -7.67 10.41 28.68
CA LYS A 16 -7.14 11.74 28.37
C LYS A 16 -5.63 11.62 28.16
N TRP A 17 -5.18 11.63 26.91
CA TRP A 17 -3.78 11.83 26.57
C TRP A 17 -3.51 13.33 26.54
N VAL A 18 -2.67 13.82 27.45
CA VAL A 18 -2.24 15.23 27.47
C VAL A 18 -0.92 15.32 26.72
N LEU A 19 -0.93 15.96 25.55
CA LEU A 19 0.28 16.22 24.78
C LEU A 19 0.91 17.53 25.29
N ILE A 20 1.93 17.43 26.14
CA ILE A 20 2.73 18.60 26.55
C ILE A 20 3.94 18.69 25.63
N SER A 21 3.88 19.59 24.65
CA SER A 21 5.04 19.96 23.83
C SER A 21 5.84 21.04 24.55
N ARG A 22 7.05 20.70 25.01
CA ARG A 22 8.06 21.68 25.44
C ARG A 22 9.18 21.71 24.41
N LYS A 23 9.26 22.81 23.65
CA LYS A 23 10.32 23.07 22.67
C LYS A 23 11.59 23.50 23.40
N LYS A 24 12.52 22.56 23.65
CA LYS A 24 13.96 22.83 23.80
C LYS A 24 14.76 21.51 23.71
N GLY A 25 15.54 21.38 22.64
CA GLY A 25 16.58 20.36 22.47
C GLY A 25 16.08 19.03 21.91
N HIS A 26 16.64 18.63 20.77
CA HIS A 26 16.36 17.39 20.05
C HIS A 26 16.68 16.15 20.90
N ARG A 27 15.68 15.64 21.64
CA ARG A 27 15.66 14.26 22.15
C ARG A 27 14.23 13.86 22.49
N TRP A 28 13.61 13.07 21.62
CA TRP A 28 12.31 12.44 21.90
C TRP A 28 12.53 11.33 22.92
N ARG A 29 11.90 11.43 24.10
CA ARG A 29 11.92 10.39 25.12
C ARG A 29 10.48 10.02 25.45
N TRP A 30 10.08 8.82 25.05
CA TRP A 30 8.77 8.26 25.37
C TRP A 30 8.76 7.83 26.83
N TRP A 31 7.84 8.36 27.62
CA TRP A 31 7.53 7.86 28.96
C TRP A 31 6.15 7.22 28.89
N GLY A 32 6.10 5.90 28.78
CA GLY A 32 4.90 5.14 29.05
C GLY A 32 4.81 4.91 30.55
N GLU A 33 3.88 5.57 31.24
CA GLU A 33 3.47 5.19 32.58
C GLU A 33 2.71 3.86 32.50
N ALA A 34 3.44 2.76 32.70
CA ALA A 34 2.85 1.46 32.96
C ALA A 34 2.09 1.54 34.30
N ALA A 35 0.77 1.45 34.24
CA ALA A 35 -0.08 1.28 35.42
C ALA A 35 0.33 -0.01 36.15
N ALA A 36 1.12 0.15 37.21
CA ALA A 36 1.55 -0.90 38.11
C ALA A 36 0.36 -1.40 38.95
N GLY A 37 -0.39 -2.37 38.40
CA GLY A 37 -1.34 -3.18 39.12
C GLY A 37 -0.63 -4.14 40.07
N ARG A 38 -0.37 -3.68 41.29
CA ARG A 38 0.09 -4.47 42.44
C ARG A 38 -0.93 -5.56 42.78
N GLY A 39 -0.51 -6.81 42.68
CA GLY A 39 -1.25 -7.98 43.18
C GLY A 39 -0.30 -9.05 43.70
N ARG A 40 0.55 -8.71 44.67
CA ARG A 40 1.28 -9.71 45.47
C ARG A 40 0.27 -10.46 46.33
N ARG A 41 0.08 -11.76 46.05
CA ARG A 41 -0.29 -12.74 47.08
C ARG A 41 0.85 -13.73 47.22
N SER A 42 1.23 -13.89 48.47
CA SER A 42 2.32 -14.71 48.96
C SER A 42 1.76 -15.92 49.72
N VAL A 43 2.44 -17.07 49.54
CA VAL A 43 2.49 -18.25 50.46
C VAL A 43 1.24 -19.19 50.37
N PRO A 44 1.33 -20.55 50.48
CA PRO A 44 2.39 -21.38 51.07
C PRO A 44 3.04 -22.48 50.21
N LEU A 45 4.30 -22.74 50.59
CA LEU A 45 4.94 -24.04 50.60
C LEU A 45 4.15 -25.00 51.51
N LEU A 46 3.63 -26.11 50.99
CA LEU A 46 3.50 -27.38 51.73
C LEU A 46 3.05 -28.51 50.79
N GLY A 47 3.67 -29.69 50.94
CA GLY A 47 3.07 -30.94 50.48
C GLY A 47 3.82 -31.65 49.35
N LYS A 48 5.03 -32.15 49.63
CA LYS A 48 5.51 -33.37 48.98
C LYS A 48 4.55 -34.50 49.35
N VAL A 49 3.69 -34.90 48.42
CA VAL A 49 3.03 -36.21 48.45
C VAL A 49 3.51 -36.96 47.23
N SER A 50 4.55 -37.76 47.44
CA SER A 50 4.94 -38.85 46.55
C SER A 50 3.80 -39.86 46.52
N LYS A 51 2.91 -39.73 45.54
CA LYS A 51 2.11 -40.86 45.05
C LYS A 51 2.69 -41.25 43.69
N ALA A 52 3.53 -42.28 43.75
CA ALA A 52 3.92 -43.08 42.60
C ALA A 52 2.63 -43.71 42.02
N SER A 53 1.99 -42.99 41.11
CA SER A 53 1.03 -43.58 40.18
C SER A 53 1.83 -44.30 39.11
N LEU A 54 1.91 -45.62 39.28
CA LEU A 54 2.17 -46.60 38.23
C LEU A 54 1.08 -46.46 37.16
N LEU A 55 1.20 -45.44 36.31
CA LEU A 55 0.47 -45.40 35.05
C LEU A 55 1.24 -46.28 34.06
N PRO A 56 0.55 -47.19 33.35
CA PRO A 56 1.18 -48.08 32.39
C PRO A 56 1.88 -47.22 31.33
N GLN A 57 3.18 -47.45 31.23
CA GLN A 57 4.06 -46.85 30.25
C GLN A 57 3.67 -47.40 28.88
N ASN A 58 2.75 -46.70 28.21
CA ASN A 58 2.39 -46.95 26.81
C ASN A 58 3.54 -46.49 25.92
N ASP A 59 4.50 -47.38 25.68
CA ASP A 59 5.68 -47.17 24.84
C ASP A 59 5.37 -47.14 23.32
N ASP A 60 4.09 -47.12 22.90
CA ASP A 60 3.69 -47.16 21.49
C ASP A 60 3.60 -45.78 20.77
N VAL A 61 3.78 -44.69 21.52
CA VAL A 61 3.63 -43.31 20.99
C VAL A 61 4.72 -42.83 19.99
N PRO A 62 5.99 -43.33 19.95
CA PRO A 62 6.99 -42.79 19.02
C PRO A 62 6.72 -43.17 17.54
N SER A 63 5.92 -44.22 17.28
CA SER A 63 5.59 -44.67 15.93
C SER A 63 4.64 -43.72 15.18
N LEU A 64 3.67 -43.13 15.88
CA LEU A 64 2.72 -42.15 15.34
C LEU A 64 3.40 -40.79 15.05
N ARG A 65 4.36 -40.37 15.89
CA ARG A 65 5.07 -39.11 15.72
C ARG A 65 5.95 -39.07 14.47
N ARG A 66 6.45 -40.23 14.02
CA ARG A 66 7.27 -40.35 12.80
C ARG A 66 6.42 -40.31 11.52
N ARG A 67 5.20 -40.87 11.55
CA ARG A 67 4.26 -40.83 10.42
C ARG A 67 3.73 -39.41 10.14
N ASN A 68 3.48 -38.61 11.19
CA ASN A 68 2.99 -37.23 11.01
C ASN A 68 4.02 -36.29 10.36
N LYS A 69 5.33 -36.52 10.56
CA LYS A 69 6.37 -35.69 9.90
C LYS A 69 6.38 -35.86 8.38
N SER A 70 6.20 -37.09 7.91
CA SER A 70 6.14 -37.39 6.46
C SER A 70 4.92 -36.73 5.82
N LEU A 71 3.77 -36.77 6.51
CA LEU A 71 2.52 -36.21 6.00
C LEU A 71 2.59 -34.67 5.91
N ILE A 72 3.17 -34.01 6.92
CA ILE A 72 3.38 -32.55 6.90
C ILE A 72 4.31 -32.16 5.73
N LEU A 73 5.42 -32.88 5.54
CA LEU A 73 6.35 -32.60 4.44
C LEU A 73 5.66 -32.77 3.08
N ALA A 74 4.91 -33.86 2.90
CA ALA A 74 4.16 -34.14 1.68
C ALA A 74 3.14 -33.04 1.35
N PHE A 75 2.47 -32.50 2.38
CA PHE A 75 1.51 -31.41 2.22
C PHE A 75 2.17 -30.11 1.76
N PHE A 76 3.32 -29.76 2.35
CA PHE A 76 4.07 -28.57 1.93
C PHE A 76 4.59 -28.70 0.49
N THR A 77 5.10 -29.87 0.08
CA THR A 77 5.49 -30.10 -1.32
C THR A 77 4.31 -30.02 -2.26
N LEU A 78 3.13 -30.49 -1.87
CA LEU A 78 1.91 -30.38 -2.67
C LEU A 78 1.50 -28.91 -2.86
N ILE A 79 1.54 -28.10 -1.81
CA ILE A 79 1.24 -26.66 -1.87
C ILE A 79 2.23 -25.94 -2.80
N PHE A 80 3.53 -26.23 -2.69
CA PHE A 80 4.54 -25.67 -3.59
C PHE A 80 4.31 -26.08 -5.04
N LEU A 81 3.96 -27.34 -5.29
CA LEU A 81 3.64 -27.81 -6.64
C LEU A 81 2.40 -27.11 -7.21
N LEU A 82 1.33 -26.98 -6.40
CA LEU A 82 0.09 -26.31 -6.81
C LEU A 82 0.31 -24.83 -7.10
N THR A 83 1.08 -24.12 -6.28
CA THR A 83 1.41 -22.70 -6.51
C THR A 83 2.24 -22.51 -7.78
N LEU A 84 3.17 -23.41 -8.08
CA LEU A 84 3.92 -23.40 -9.34
C LEU A 84 3.03 -23.68 -10.56
N ILE A 85 2.12 -24.66 -10.47
CA ILE A 85 1.18 -24.98 -11.55
C ILE A 85 0.24 -23.81 -11.80
N ILE A 86 -0.36 -23.24 -10.75
CA ILE A 86 -1.26 -22.08 -10.86
C ILE A 86 -0.50 -20.87 -11.42
N GLY A 87 0.71 -20.59 -10.93
CA GLY A 87 1.56 -19.53 -11.46
C GLY A 87 1.89 -19.71 -12.94
N GLY A 88 2.23 -20.93 -13.35
CA GLY A 88 2.49 -21.27 -14.75
C GLY A 88 1.24 -21.11 -15.63
N ILE A 89 0.08 -21.55 -15.16
CA ILE A 89 -1.20 -21.40 -15.86
C ILE A 89 -1.55 -19.92 -16.02
N ILE A 90 -1.36 -19.09 -14.99
CA ILE A 90 -1.60 -17.64 -15.07
C ILE A 90 -0.70 -17.01 -16.13
N ILE A 91 0.60 -17.33 -16.14
CA ILE A 91 1.54 -16.82 -17.16
C ILE A 91 1.11 -17.27 -18.57
N HIS A 92 0.67 -18.51 -18.73
CA HIS A 92 0.23 -19.04 -20.03
C HIS A 92 -1.11 -18.49 -20.51
N LEU A 93 -1.99 -18.12 -19.58
CA LEU A 93 -3.32 -17.58 -19.86
C LEU A 93 -3.34 -16.07 -20.04
N VAL A 94 -2.32 -15.33 -19.58
CA VAL A 94 -2.13 -13.92 -19.94
C VAL A 94 -1.89 -13.89 -21.45
N PRO A 95 -2.88 -13.47 -22.25
CA PRO A 95 -2.76 -13.53 -23.68
C PRO A 95 -1.64 -12.60 -24.11
N ASN A 96 -0.77 -13.06 -25.01
CA ASN A 96 0.04 -12.17 -25.84
C ASN A 96 -0.91 -11.41 -26.77
N HIS A 97 -1.68 -10.46 -26.22
CA HIS A 97 -2.42 -9.49 -26.99
C HIS A 97 -1.40 -8.51 -27.56
N SER A 98 -0.74 -8.93 -28.64
CA SER A 98 -0.05 -8.06 -29.58
C SER A 98 -1.08 -7.30 -30.42
N SER A 99 -2.03 -6.66 -29.75
CA SER A 99 -2.54 -5.38 -30.20
C SER A 99 -1.35 -4.41 -30.14
N PRO A 100 -1.18 -3.47 -31.08
CA PRO A 100 -0.33 -2.31 -30.85
C PRO A 100 -0.97 -1.51 -29.72
N ASP A 101 -0.79 -2.01 -28.50
CA ASP A 101 -1.42 -1.43 -27.32
C ASP A 101 -0.87 -0.02 -27.13
N PRO A 102 -1.73 0.93 -26.76
CA PRO A 102 -1.28 2.24 -26.32
C PRO A 102 -0.18 2.07 -25.27
N ASN A 103 0.77 3.01 -25.26
CA ASN A 103 1.97 2.96 -24.42
C ASN A 103 1.65 2.37 -23.01
N PRO A 104 2.25 1.23 -22.62
CA PRO A 104 1.87 0.48 -21.42
C PRO A 104 2.05 1.28 -20.13
N ALA A 105 2.93 2.28 -20.13
CA ALA A 105 3.08 3.16 -18.99
C ALA A 105 1.88 4.07 -18.77
N VAL A 106 1.16 4.44 -19.83
CA VAL A 106 -0.07 5.24 -19.74
C VAL A 106 -1.20 4.42 -19.11
N HIS A 107 -1.29 3.15 -19.50
CA HIS A 107 -2.24 2.22 -18.90
C HIS A 107 -2.01 2.05 -17.41
N GLU A 108 -0.76 1.79 -17.00
CA GLU A 108 -0.44 1.66 -15.58
C GLU A 108 -0.60 2.99 -14.82
N PHE A 109 -0.25 4.12 -15.41
CA PHE A 109 -0.51 5.44 -14.83
C PHE A 109 -2.01 5.70 -14.61
N CYS A 110 -2.86 5.35 -15.57
CA CYS A 110 -4.31 5.57 -15.51
C CYS A 110 -5.06 4.48 -14.71
N ARG A 111 -4.48 3.31 -14.50
CA ARG A 111 -5.10 2.17 -13.80
C ARG A 111 -5.66 2.48 -12.41
N PRO A 112 -4.99 3.23 -11.52
CA PRO A 112 -5.55 3.58 -10.22
C PRO A 112 -6.69 4.60 -10.30
N THR A 113 -6.91 5.21 -11.47
CA THR A 113 -7.88 6.30 -11.59
C THR A 113 -9.31 5.80 -11.68
N ARG A 114 -10.25 6.52 -11.03
CA ARG A 114 -11.68 6.17 -11.14
C ARG A 114 -12.23 6.40 -12.55
N ARG A 115 -11.58 7.26 -13.33
CA ARG A 115 -11.97 7.63 -14.69
C ARG A 115 -10.93 7.15 -15.71
N TYR A 116 -10.67 5.86 -15.69
CA TYR A 116 -9.66 5.22 -16.54
C TYR A 116 -9.71 5.62 -18.02
N THR A 117 -10.90 5.57 -18.65
CA THR A 117 -11.07 5.93 -20.07
C THR A 117 -10.79 7.41 -20.32
N SER A 118 -11.26 8.30 -19.44
CA SER A 118 -10.99 9.74 -19.54
C SER A 118 -9.52 10.07 -19.36
N CYS A 119 -8.82 9.38 -18.46
CA CYS A 119 -7.39 9.50 -18.28
C CYS A 119 -6.62 9.11 -19.55
N LEU A 120 -6.97 7.97 -20.16
CA LEU A 120 -6.39 7.54 -21.42
C LEU A 120 -6.63 8.58 -22.53
N THR A 121 -7.87 9.02 -22.74
CA THR A 121 -8.19 10.00 -23.79
C THR A 121 -7.47 11.34 -23.58
N ALA A 122 -7.26 11.77 -22.33
CA ALA A 122 -6.54 13.01 -22.01
C ALA A 122 -5.03 12.90 -22.27
N LEU A 123 -4.43 11.73 -22.04
CA LEU A 123 -2.99 11.51 -22.17
C LEU A 123 -2.55 11.00 -23.55
N ASP A 124 -3.42 10.29 -24.27
CA ASP A 124 -3.14 9.74 -25.60
C ASP A 124 -2.49 10.77 -26.56
N PRO A 125 -3.04 11.99 -26.76
CA PRO A 125 -2.43 12.97 -27.66
C PRO A 125 -1.08 13.49 -27.17
N LEU A 126 -0.83 13.50 -25.85
CA LEU A 126 0.42 13.97 -25.26
C LEU A 126 1.56 12.96 -25.45
N LEU A 127 1.21 11.68 -25.53
CA LEU A 127 2.15 10.57 -25.42
C LEU A 127 2.29 9.77 -26.71
N ALA A 128 1.45 10.03 -27.71
CA ALA A 128 1.57 9.48 -29.06
C ALA A 128 2.97 9.67 -29.69
N THR A 129 3.73 10.67 -29.23
CA THR A 129 5.08 10.97 -29.73
C THR A 129 6.20 10.30 -28.93
N ARG A 130 5.89 9.61 -27.82
CA ARG A 130 6.88 9.05 -26.88
C ARG A 130 6.44 7.67 -26.37
N PRO A 131 6.71 6.58 -27.11
CA PRO A 131 6.27 5.24 -26.74
C PRO A 131 7.04 4.64 -25.55
N ASP A 132 8.26 5.10 -25.28
CA ASP A 132 9.18 4.46 -24.32
C ASP A 132 9.19 5.14 -22.93
N LEU A 133 8.05 5.67 -22.49
CA LEU A 133 7.96 6.37 -21.21
C LEU A 133 7.77 5.40 -20.05
N THR A 134 8.27 5.76 -18.87
CA THR A 134 7.89 5.12 -17.59
C THR A 134 6.67 5.82 -16.97
N PRO A 135 5.91 5.17 -16.07
CA PRO A 135 4.77 5.80 -15.40
C PRO A 135 5.12 7.11 -14.67
N ASP A 136 6.31 7.18 -14.09
CA ASP A 136 6.83 8.39 -13.44
C ASP A 136 7.11 9.52 -14.45
N GLN A 137 7.60 9.20 -15.65
CA GLN A 137 7.76 10.18 -16.72
C GLN A 137 6.41 10.64 -17.28
N VAL A 138 5.40 9.76 -17.32
CA VAL A 138 4.03 10.14 -17.68
C VAL A 138 3.47 11.15 -16.68
N LEU A 139 3.68 10.94 -15.38
CA LEU A 139 3.34 11.92 -14.34
C LEU A 139 4.04 13.26 -14.58
N ALA A 140 5.35 13.25 -14.84
CA ALA A 140 6.10 14.48 -15.09
C ALA A 140 5.58 15.25 -16.30
N VAL A 141 5.28 14.55 -17.41
CA VAL A 141 4.67 15.15 -18.60
C VAL A 141 3.29 15.71 -18.31
N SER A 142 2.46 15.02 -17.52
CA SER A 142 1.13 15.50 -17.10
C SER A 142 1.21 16.80 -16.29
N ILE A 143 2.14 16.87 -15.32
CA ILE A 143 2.35 18.07 -14.49
C ILE A 143 2.88 19.23 -15.34
N GLU A 144 3.87 19.00 -16.20
CA GLU A 144 4.41 20.07 -17.05
C GLU A 144 3.37 20.56 -18.06
N THR A 145 2.55 19.66 -18.62
CA THR A 145 1.44 20.03 -19.51
C THR A 145 0.41 20.88 -18.76
N SER A 146 0.04 20.48 -17.55
CA SER A 146 -0.85 21.24 -16.67
C SER A 146 -0.30 22.64 -16.40
N ARG A 147 1.00 22.75 -16.08
CA ARG A 147 1.67 24.03 -15.87
C ARG A 147 1.65 24.92 -17.11
N VAL A 148 1.96 24.37 -18.29
CA VAL A 148 1.93 25.11 -19.56
C VAL A 148 0.52 25.59 -19.89
N LYS A 149 -0.50 24.76 -19.66
CA LYS A 149 -1.91 25.15 -19.83
C LYS A 149 -2.30 26.27 -18.85
N LEU A 150 -1.95 26.15 -17.57
CA LEU A 150 -2.21 27.19 -16.57
C LEU A 150 -1.47 28.50 -16.86
N ALA A 151 -0.26 28.44 -17.41
CA ALA A 151 0.50 29.64 -17.77
C ALA A 151 -0.14 30.46 -18.90
N ARG A 152 -1.03 29.85 -19.69
CA ARG A 152 -1.84 30.58 -20.70
C ARG A 152 -2.99 31.36 -20.07
N ILE A 153 -3.36 31.03 -18.84
CA ILE A 153 -4.34 31.81 -18.09
C ILE A 153 -3.60 33.04 -17.56
N PRO A 154 -4.08 34.27 -17.87
CA PRO A 154 -3.46 35.50 -17.40
C PRO A 154 -3.73 35.68 -15.90
N THR A 155 -3.07 34.86 -15.07
CA THR A 155 -3.08 34.95 -13.62
C THR A 155 -1.65 35.21 -13.15
N ARG A 156 -1.52 36.12 -12.18
CA ARG A 156 -0.26 36.54 -11.56
C ARG A 156 0.44 35.43 -10.75
N TRP A 157 -0.01 34.18 -10.87
CA TRP A 157 0.35 33.04 -10.02
C TRP A 157 1.64 32.32 -10.44
N VAL A 158 2.09 32.52 -11.68
CA VAL A 158 3.17 31.72 -12.29
C VAL A 158 4.59 32.16 -11.84
N GLU A 159 4.74 33.26 -11.11
CA GLU A 159 6.07 33.75 -10.70
C GLU A 159 6.68 33.00 -9.50
N SER A 160 5.92 32.14 -8.81
CA SER A 160 6.50 31.24 -7.81
C SER A 160 7.18 30.04 -8.51
N GLY A 161 8.38 30.28 -9.02
CA GLY A 161 9.22 29.35 -9.77
C GLY A 161 9.72 28.15 -8.98
N ALA A 162 8.81 27.32 -8.47
CA ALA A 162 9.12 25.99 -8.01
C ALA A 162 9.53 25.18 -9.25
N SER A 163 10.84 24.99 -9.39
CA SER A 163 11.43 24.06 -10.35
C SER A 163 10.92 22.66 -10.02
N PHE A 164 10.01 22.13 -10.84
CA PHE A 164 9.58 20.75 -10.73
C PHE A 164 10.70 19.86 -11.27
N ASP A 165 11.39 19.16 -10.37
CA ASP A 165 12.35 18.13 -10.77
C ASP A 165 11.58 16.89 -11.26
N PRO A 166 11.68 16.52 -12.55
CA PRO A 166 10.93 15.39 -13.10
C PRO A 166 11.44 14.03 -12.61
N ASP A 167 12.60 13.96 -11.97
CA ASP A 167 13.11 12.70 -11.44
C ASP A 167 12.46 12.35 -10.10
N LEU A 168 11.48 11.44 -10.16
CA LEU A 168 10.76 10.94 -8.99
C LEU A 168 11.45 9.75 -8.34
N GLU A 169 12.43 9.13 -9.00
CA GLU A 169 13.12 7.94 -8.49
C GLU A 169 14.14 8.31 -7.42
N THR A 170 14.77 9.47 -7.54
CA THR A 170 15.79 9.95 -6.59
C THR A 170 15.21 10.67 -5.37
N ARG A 171 13.89 10.88 -5.32
CA ARG A 171 13.24 11.58 -4.21
C ARG A 171 13.16 10.73 -2.95
N SER A 172 13.48 11.34 -1.82
CA SER A 172 13.21 10.75 -0.50
C SER A 172 11.72 10.60 -0.22
N TYR A 173 11.37 9.74 0.73
CA TYR A 173 9.98 9.55 1.16
C TYR A 173 9.31 10.86 1.62
N GLU A 174 10.03 11.69 2.37
CA GLU A 174 9.53 12.99 2.85
C GLU A 174 9.22 13.94 1.67
N GLN A 175 10.12 14.02 0.68
CA GLN A 175 9.89 14.81 -0.53
C GLN A 175 8.73 14.28 -1.38
N MET A 176 8.50 12.97 -1.35
CA MET A 176 7.35 12.36 -2.02
C MET A 176 6.05 12.70 -1.31
N GLU A 177 6.02 12.67 0.03
CA GLU A 177 4.85 13.07 0.82
C GLU A 177 4.49 14.55 0.58
N ASP A 178 5.50 15.42 0.54
CA ASP A 178 5.29 16.84 0.25
C ASP A 178 4.80 17.06 -1.19
N LEU A 179 5.30 16.29 -2.17
CA LEU A 179 4.78 16.32 -3.53
C LEU A 179 3.31 15.88 -3.58
N ILE A 180 2.96 14.77 -2.92
CA ILE A 180 1.58 14.27 -2.85
C ILE A 180 0.66 15.35 -2.28
N ARG A 181 1.07 15.99 -1.18
CA ARG A 181 0.32 17.06 -0.53
C ARG A 181 0.14 18.24 -1.48
N TRP A 182 1.21 18.71 -2.10
CA TRP A 182 1.17 19.83 -3.05
C TRP A 182 0.27 19.56 -4.25
N VAL A 183 0.36 18.37 -4.87
CA VAL A 183 -0.50 17.97 -6.00
C VAL A 183 -1.97 17.86 -5.54
N ALA A 184 -2.22 17.36 -4.34
CA ALA A 184 -3.56 17.24 -3.79
C ALA A 184 -4.21 18.60 -3.54
N ASP A 185 -3.47 19.54 -2.95
CA ASP A 185 -3.92 20.91 -2.69
C ASP A 185 -4.20 21.64 -4.01
N ALA A 186 -3.29 21.51 -5.00
CA ALA A 186 -3.48 22.10 -6.33
C ALA A 186 -4.74 21.58 -7.04
N ALA A 187 -5.04 20.28 -6.94
CA ALA A 187 -6.26 19.72 -7.51
C ALA A 187 -7.53 20.28 -6.85
N GLU A 188 -7.51 20.48 -5.52
CA GLU A 188 -8.63 21.05 -4.76
C GLU A 188 -8.84 22.54 -5.07
N ASP A 189 -7.75 23.31 -5.19
CA ASP A 189 -7.77 24.72 -5.58
C ASP A 189 -8.36 24.90 -6.98
N LEU A 190 -7.94 24.08 -7.95
CA LEU A 190 -8.49 24.12 -9.31
C LEU A 190 -9.96 23.72 -9.35
N GLY A 191 -10.36 22.69 -8.60
CA GLY A 191 -11.77 22.29 -8.48
C GLY A 191 -12.63 23.39 -7.88
N SER A 192 -12.13 24.06 -6.84
CA SER A 192 -12.79 25.21 -6.22
C SER A 192 -12.91 26.39 -7.19
N CYS A 193 -11.83 26.70 -7.92
CA CYS A 193 -11.79 27.74 -8.93
C CYS A 193 -12.83 27.49 -10.05
N ALA A 194 -12.87 26.27 -10.59
CA ALA A 194 -13.90 25.86 -11.55
C ALA A 194 -15.31 26.03 -11.00
N GLY A 195 -15.53 25.67 -9.73
CA GLY A 195 -16.80 25.88 -9.04
C GLY A 195 -17.22 27.36 -8.94
N TYR A 196 -16.28 28.26 -8.63
CA TYR A 196 -16.56 29.70 -8.60
C TYR A 196 -16.88 30.27 -9.99
N MET A 197 -16.13 29.84 -11.02
CA MET A 197 -16.39 30.25 -12.40
C MET A 197 -17.75 29.76 -12.91
N GLY A 198 -18.16 28.55 -12.53
CA GLY A 198 -19.48 28.01 -12.88
C GLY A 198 -20.64 28.83 -12.32
N ARG A 199 -20.43 29.46 -11.15
CA ARG A 199 -21.42 30.38 -10.56
C ARG A 199 -21.46 31.73 -11.26
N ALA A 200 -20.37 32.16 -11.88
CA ALA A 200 -20.33 33.45 -12.60
C ALA A 200 -21.15 33.41 -13.90
N GLY A 201 -21.28 32.25 -14.54
CA GLY A 201 -22.22 32.02 -15.65
C GLY A 201 -21.94 32.80 -16.94
N SER A 202 -20.76 33.41 -17.10
CA SER A 202 -20.40 34.14 -18.32
C SER A 202 -19.80 33.22 -19.39
N THR A 203 -19.95 33.55 -20.67
CA THR A 203 -19.35 32.77 -21.79
C THR A 203 -17.83 32.68 -21.67
N ALA A 204 -17.18 33.75 -21.21
CA ALA A 204 -15.75 33.74 -20.91
C ALA A 204 -15.39 32.81 -19.74
N ALA A 205 -16.25 32.75 -18.71
CA ALA A 205 -16.07 31.82 -17.60
C ALA A 205 -16.23 30.36 -18.06
N ILE A 206 -17.15 30.05 -18.99
CA ILE A 206 -17.32 28.70 -19.53
C ILE A 206 -16.05 28.21 -20.24
N GLY A 207 -15.46 29.03 -21.11
CA GLY A 207 -14.20 28.66 -21.79
C GLY A 207 -13.03 28.49 -20.82
N LEU A 208 -12.98 29.32 -19.76
CA LEU A 208 -11.95 29.20 -18.73
C LEU A 208 -12.17 27.98 -17.83
N MET A 209 -13.43 27.61 -17.54
CA MET A 209 -13.78 26.41 -16.80
C MET A 209 -13.34 25.14 -17.50
N ASP A 210 -13.50 25.07 -18.83
CA ASP A 210 -13.09 23.91 -19.61
C ASP A 210 -11.57 23.70 -19.50
N MET A 211 -10.80 24.77 -19.67
CA MET A 211 -9.33 24.73 -19.49
C MET A 211 -8.92 24.36 -18.06
N VAL A 212 -9.53 24.97 -17.05
CA VAL A 212 -9.24 24.65 -15.63
C VAL A 212 -9.68 23.24 -15.27
N GLY A 213 -10.77 22.75 -15.86
CA GLY A 213 -11.27 21.39 -15.70
C GLY A 213 -10.30 20.36 -16.28
N GLU A 214 -9.83 20.57 -17.50
CA GLU A 214 -8.82 19.70 -18.13
C GLU A 214 -7.52 19.63 -17.31
N VAL A 215 -7.04 20.78 -16.81
CA VAL A 215 -5.86 20.82 -15.94
C VAL A 215 -6.16 20.10 -14.61
N GLY A 216 -7.32 20.36 -14.02
CA GLY A 216 -7.75 19.73 -12.78
C GLY A 216 -7.81 18.21 -12.90
N ASP A 217 -8.31 17.69 -14.04
CA ASP A 217 -8.32 16.26 -14.33
C ASP A 217 -6.90 15.69 -14.45
N LEU A 218 -5.99 16.35 -15.18
CA LEU A 218 -4.59 15.92 -15.33
C LEU A 218 -3.83 15.86 -13.98
N ILE A 219 -3.98 16.89 -13.15
CA ILE A 219 -3.42 16.92 -11.80
C ILE A 219 -4.09 15.88 -10.90
N GLY A 220 -5.41 15.70 -11.05
CA GLY A 220 -6.20 14.67 -10.35
C GLY A 220 -5.71 13.25 -10.65
N TYR A 221 -5.44 12.92 -11.92
CA TYR A 221 -4.86 11.62 -12.29
C TYR A 221 -3.47 11.46 -11.67
N GLY A 222 -2.65 12.50 -11.67
CA GLY A 222 -1.35 12.49 -11.02
C GLY A 222 -1.43 12.21 -9.52
N LYS A 223 -2.41 12.78 -8.82
CA LYS A 223 -2.69 12.50 -7.41
C LYS A 223 -3.04 11.02 -7.18
N GLU A 224 -3.97 10.48 -7.95
CA GLU A 224 -4.42 9.08 -7.80
C GLU A 224 -3.29 8.08 -8.10
N PHE A 225 -2.45 8.40 -9.09
CA PHE A 225 -1.22 7.65 -9.37
C PHE A 225 -0.24 7.72 -8.19
N LEU A 226 0.08 8.91 -7.68
CA LEU A 226 1.05 9.07 -6.60
C LEU A 226 0.63 8.30 -5.32
N LEU A 227 -0.66 8.27 -4.99
CA LEU A 227 -1.19 7.48 -3.87
C LEU A 227 -1.03 5.97 -4.08
N SER A 228 -0.95 5.53 -5.33
CA SER A 228 -0.84 4.11 -5.71
C SER A 228 0.55 3.73 -6.25
N ARG A 229 1.51 4.67 -6.26
CA ARG A 229 2.78 4.57 -6.99
C ARG A 229 3.56 3.30 -6.66
N VAL A 230 3.63 2.93 -5.39
CA VAL A 230 4.37 1.72 -4.94
C VAL A 230 3.80 0.46 -5.58
N VAL A 231 2.46 0.35 -5.66
CA VAL A 231 1.79 -0.80 -6.25
C VAL A 231 1.95 -0.78 -7.77
N VAL A 232 1.73 0.37 -8.41
CA VAL A 232 1.78 0.51 -9.87
C VAL A 232 3.19 0.29 -10.42
N ASN A 233 4.23 0.86 -9.80
CA ASN A 233 5.61 0.65 -10.25
C ASN A 233 6.07 -0.80 -10.03
N GLY A 234 5.57 -1.47 -8.98
CA GLY A 234 5.79 -2.89 -8.76
C GLY A 234 5.22 -3.75 -9.89
N ASP A 235 3.95 -3.53 -10.24
CA ASP A 235 3.26 -4.23 -11.32
C ASP A 235 3.91 -3.97 -12.70
N PHE A 236 4.22 -2.71 -13.00
CA PHE A 236 4.85 -2.31 -14.27
C PHE A 236 6.24 -2.94 -14.43
N GLY A 237 7.08 -2.87 -13.39
CA GLY A 237 8.42 -3.46 -13.40
C GLY A 237 8.38 -4.98 -13.57
N PHE A 238 7.42 -5.65 -12.95
CA PHE A 238 7.20 -7.09 -13.11
C PHE A 238 6.76 -7.43 -14.54
N GLY A 239 5.81 -6.68 -15.09
CA GLY A 239 5.33 -6.87 -16.46
C GLY A 239 6.40 -6.62 -17.52
N ALA A 240 7.21 -5.58 -17.36
CA ALA A 240 8.33 -5.29 -18.26
C ALA A 240 9.36 -6.43 -18.27
N ALA A 241 9.78 -6.90 -17.10
CA ALA A 241 10.72 -8.01 -16.97
C ALA A 241 10.18 -9.33 -17.54
N ALA A 242 8.89 -9.60 -17.37
CA ALA A 242 8.24 -10.77 -17.95
C ALA A 242 8.25 -10.73 -19.49
N ARG A 243 8.01 -9.56 -20.11
CA ARG A 243 8.04 -9.38 -21.57
C ARG A 243 9.45 -9.52 -22.15
N GLU A 244 10.47 -9.06 -21.44
CA GLU A 244 11.87 -9.20 -21.82
C GLU A 244 12.40 -10.65 -21.69
N GLY A 245 11.57 -11.59 -21.22
CA GLY A 245 11.99 -12.97 -20.99
C GLY A 245 13.04 -13.07 -19.87
N VAL A 246 13.10 -12.07 -18.99
CA VAL A 246 14.05 -12.05 -17.88
C VAL A 246 13.74 -13.23 -16.97
N SER A 247 14.75 -14.07 -16.73
CA SER A 247 14.57 -15.25 -15.90
C SER A 247 14.03 -14.85 -14.52
N TRP A 248 13.12 -15.67 -13.97
CA TRP A 248 12.51 -15.44 -12.66
C TRP A 248 13.54 -15.18 -11.55
N TRP A 249 14.72 -15.80 -11.64
CA TRP A 249 15.84 -15.58 -10.73
C TRP A 249 16.41 -14.16 -10.74
N GLU A 250 16.42 -13.50 -11.90
CA GLU A 250 16.93 -12.13 -12.02
C GLU A 250 15.87 -11.12 -11.53
N LEU A 251 14.59 -11.44 -11.69
CA LEU A 251 13.47 -10.74 -11.05
C LEU A 251 13.54 -10.82 -9.52
N VAL A 252 13.80 -12.01 -8.97
CA VAL A 252 13.97 -12.24 -7.53
C VAL A 252 15.20 -11.51 -6.97
N LYS A 253 16.26 -11.31 -7.76
CA LYS A 253 17.40 -10.48 -7.35
C LYS A 253 17.08 -8.99 -7.34
N ARG A 254 16.29 -8.50 -8.31
CA ARG A 254 15.91 -7.08 -8.43
C ARG A 254 14.92 -6.64 -7.36
N PHE A 255 13.93 -7.46 -7.07
CA PHE A 255 13.05 -7.26 -5.92
C PHE A 255 13.78 -7.70 -4.67
N ASN A 256 14.52 -6.75 -4.08
CA ASN A 256 15.30 -6.89 -2.84
C ASN A 256 14.72 -7.98 -1.93
N LEU A 257 15.55 -8.97 -1.58
CA LEU A 257 15.19 -10.17 -0.81
C LEU A 257 14.36 -9.89 0.46
N VAL A 258 14.39 -8.65 0.95
CA VAL A 258 13.64 -8.15 2.10
C VAL A 258 12.13 -8.05 1.82
N GLU A 259 11.71 -7.52 0.67
CA GLU A 259 10.29 -7.41 0.33
C GLU A 259 9.70 -8.75 -0.10
N ALA A 260 10.47 -9.52 -0.89
CA ALA A 260 10.12 -10.92 -1.16
C ALA A 260 10.06 -11.73 0.14
N GLY A 261 10.98 -11.47 1.08
CA GLY A 261 10.98 -12.07 2.41
C GLY A 261 9.70 -11.76 3.18
N PHE A 262 9.22 -10.52 3.17
CA PHE A 262 7.93 -10.16 3.79
C PHE A 262 6.74 -10.88 3.16
N PHE A 263 6.72 -10.98 1.83
CA PHE A 263 5.68 -11.74 1.12
C PHE A 263 5.70 -13.22 1.51
N TRP A 264 6.88 -13.85 1.51
CA TRP A 264 7.04 -15.24 1.93
C TRP A 264 6.73 -15.46 3.42
N ILE A 265 7.10 -14.52 4.29
CA ILE A 265 6.76 -14.57 5.73
C ILE A 265 5.24 -14.47 5.89
N ALA A 266 4.56 -13.57 5.17
CA ALA A 266 3.11 -13.44 5.23
C ALA A 266 2.41 -14.72 4.76
N VAL A 267 2.83 -15.27 3.60
CA VAL A 267 2.32 -16.55 3.08
C VAL A 267 2.58 -17.69 4.08
N PHE A 268 3.77 -17.72 4.69
CA PHE A 268 4.13 -18.72 5.69
C PHE A 268 3.29 -18.57 6.96
N CYS A 269 3.08 -17.36 7.46
CA CYS A 269 2.25 -17.08 8.63
C CYS A 269 0.78 -17.46 8.41
N VAL A 270 0.23 -17.16 7.22
CA VAL A 270 -1.13 -17.58 6.85
C VAL A 270 -1.20 -19.11 6.76
N GLY A 271 -0.23 -19.76 6.10
CA GLY A 271 -0.15 -21.21 6.01
C GLY A 271 -0.06 -21.90 7.37
N VAL A 272 0.78 -21.41 8.28
CA VAL A 272 0.90 -21.92 9.65
C VAL A 272 -0.38 -21.71 10.45
N SER A 273 -1.04 -20.55 10.31
CA SER A 273 -2.30 -20.27 11.00
C SER A 273 -3.42 -21.22 10.56
N ILE A 274 -3.51 -21.50 9.25
CA ILE A 274 -4.45 -22.50 8.71
C ILE A 274 -4.12 -23.89 9.25
N LEU A 275 -2.84 -24.27 9.30
CA LEU A 275 -2.42 -25.57 9.81
C LEU A 275 -2.81 -25.76 11.28
N LEU A 276 -2.59 -24.74 12.11
CA LEU A 276 -2.95 -24.74 13.53
C LEU A 276 -4.46 -24.78 13.75
N ALA A 277 -5.22 -24.03 12.94
CA ALA A 277 -6.69 -24.09 12.97
C ALA A 277 -7.21 -25.49 12.60
N CYS A 278 -6.59 -26.12 11.60
CA CYS A 278 -6.94 -27.47 11.17
C CYS A 278 -6.62 -28.51 12.28
N GLU A 279 -5.46 -28.39 12.94
CA GLU A 279 -5.10 -29.27 14.06
C GLU A 279 -6.08 -29.14 15.23
N SER A 280 -6.50 -27.91 15.56
CA SER A 280 -7.50 -27.65 16.60
C SER A 280 -8.85 -28.27 16.24
N TRP A 281 -9.27 -28.15 14.98
CA TRP A 281 -10.53 -28.71 14.50
C TRP A 281 -10.54 -30.25 14.57
N VAL A 282 -9.46 -30.90 14.12
CA VAL A 282 -9.31 -32.37 14.19
C VAL A 282 -9.33 -32.87 15.63
N LYS A 283 -8.64 -32.19 16.56
CA LYS A 283 -8.66 -32.54 17.98
C LYS A 283 -10.08 -32.46 18.58
N SER A 284 -10.84 -31.44 18.21
CA SER A 284 -12.23 -31.28 18.66
C SER A 284 -13.13 -32.42 18.16
N HIS A 285 -12.98 -32.82 16.90
CA HIS A 285 -13.78 -33.90 16.30
C HIS A 285 -13.47 -35.28 16.88
N ILE A 286 -12.20 -35.56 17.20
CA ILE A 286 -11.82 -36.83 17.84
C ILE A 286 -12.44 -36.96 19.24
N GLN A 287 -12.50 -35.86 20.01
CA GLN A 287 -13.13 -35.89 21.34
C GLN A 287 -14.66 -36.08 21.30
N LEU A 288 -15.31 -35.61 20.22
CA LEU A 288 -16.75 -35.82 20.00
C LEU A 288 -17.11 -37.29 19.74
N HIS A 289 -16.20 -38.08 19.16
CA HIS A 289 -16.43 -39.51 18.92
C HIS A 289 -16.05 -40.43 20.08
N GLN A 290 -15.41 -39.90 21.13
CA GLN A 290 -15.05 -40.67 22.33
C GLN A 290 -16.07 -40.53 23.48
N LYS A 291 -17.13 -39.75 23.30
CA LYS A 291 -18.29 -39.69 24.20
C LYS A 291 -19.43 -40.52 23.63
#